data_AF-A0A969HAF3-F1
#
_entry.id   AF-A0A969HAF3-F1
#
_cell.length_a   1.000
_cell.length_b   1.000
_cell.length_c   1.000
_cell.angle_alpha   90.00
_cell.angle_beta   90.00
_cell.angle_gamma   90.00
#
_symmetry.space_group_name_H-M   'P 1'
#
loop_
_entity.id
_entity.type
_entity.pdbx_description
1 polymer ?
#
loop_
_entity_poly.entity_id
_entity_poly.type
_entity_poly.pdbx_seq_one_letter_code
_entity_poly.pdbx_strand_id
1 'polypeptide(L)'
;MLAPVRLKGLVVQAITQPFTGQLYFEPKVITEIFYSYWAMPGWLTLRLPLFWYSILFAGCFIAGVGLIKLLLTRKTKGLGLDGPRFGAYLFLILATLSAVGIQVGWHMLTGSISYSQGRSIYPVIIPISIFLVLGWQQLIRRAWRMQAILILALSLFLFDTMVLLNYIIPFFYSRY
;
A
#
# COMPACT_ATOMS: atom_id res chain seq x y z
N MET A 1 -18.83 31.66 2.71
CA MET A 1 -18.04 31.24 1.53
C MET A 1 -16.53 31.49 1.77
N LEU A 2 -15.87 30.74 2.66
CA LEU A 2 -14.44 30.92 3.03
C LEU A 2 -13.51 29.81 2.50
N ALA A 3 -14.07 28.75 1.92
CA ALA A 3 -13.32 27.61 1.38
C ALA A 3 -12.25 27.99 0.33
N PRO A 4 -12.47 28.93 -0.62
CA PRO A 4 -11.49 29.20 -1.66
C PRO A 4 -10.23 29.92 -1.18
N VAL A 5 -10.33 30.74 -0.11
CA VAL A 5 -9.16 31.46 0.44
C VAL A 5 -8.24 30.51 1.21
N ARG A 6 -8.82 29.61 2.02
CA ARG A 6 -8.05 28.61 2.78
C ARG A 6 -7.30 27.63 1.86
N LEU A 7 -7.94 27.22 0.75
CA LEU A 7 -7.33 26.36 -0.27
C LEU A 7 -6.09 27.02 -0.91
N LYS A 8 -6.17 28.30 -1.29
CA LYS A 8 -5.02 29.04 -1.82
C LYS A 8 -3.88 29.10 -0.81
N GLY A 9 -4.19 29.35 0.47
CA GLY A 9 -3.21 29.35 1.55
C GLY A 9 -2.49 28.00 1.70
N LEU A 10 -3.23 26.89 1.66
CA LEU A 10 -2.66 25.54 1.73
C LEU A 10 -1.76 25.22 0.53
N VAL A 11 -2.12 25.65 -0.68
CA VAL A 11 -1.28 25.44 -1.88
C VAL A 11 0.02 26.23 -1.78
N VAL A 12 -0.04 27.49 -1.33
CA VAL A 12 1.17 28.30 -1.14
C VAL A 12 2.06 27.69 -0.04
N GLN A 13 1.46 27.24 1.06
CA GLN A 13 2.16 26.54 2.14
C GLN A 13 2.81 25.23 1.64
N ALA A 14 2.11 24.48 0.77
CA ALA A 14 2.63 23.26 0.15
C ALA A 14 3.86 23.48 -0.69
N ILE A 15 3.83 24.53 -1.51
CA ILE A 15 4.92 24.86 -2.42
C ILE A 15 6.11 25.37 -1.62
N THR A 16 5.89 26.12 -0.54
CA THR A 16 6.95 26.79 0.22
C THR A 16 7.62 25.91 1.28
N GLN A 17 6.88 24.98 1.91
CA GLN A 17 7.41 24.07 2.95
C GLN A 17 8.68 23.27 2.56
N PRO A 18 8.83 22.73 1.34
CA PRO A 18 10.07 22.08 0.90
C PRO A 18 11.27 23.02 0.95
N PHE A 19 11.08 24.30 0.59
CA PHE A 19 12.15 25.29 0.49
C PHE A 19 12.49 25.97 1.82
N THR A 20 11.56 25.94 2.78
CA THR A 20 11.79 26.49 4.13
C THR A 20 12.38 25.48 5.10
N GLY A 21 12.64 24.24 4.67
CA GLY A 21 13.11 23.16 5.55
C GLY A 21 12.07 22.70 6.57
N GLN A 22 10.83 23.17 6.47
CA GLN A 22 9.71 22.82 7.36
C GLN A 22 8.94 21.58 6.88
N LEU A 23 9.42 20.92 5.83
CA LEU A 23 8.83 19.69 5.32
C LEU A 23 9.09 18.54 6.29
N TYR A 24 8.23 18.40 7.29
CA TYR A 24 8.31 17.29 8.24
C TYR A 24 7.73 16.05 7.60
N PHE A 25 8.62 15.16 7.14
CA PHE A 25 8.23 13.83 6.71
C PHE A 25 8.06 12.96 7.94
N GLU A 26 6.84 12.87 8.47
CA GLU A 26 6.59 11.98 9.61
C GLU A 26 6.64 10.52 9.11
N PRO A 27 7.65 9.73 9.51
CA PRO A 27 7.82 8.36 8.99
C PRO A 27 6.60 7.48 9.27
N LYS A 28 5.83 7.85 10.30
CA LYS A 28 4.59 7.17 10.69
C LYS A 28 3.58 7.12 9.55
N VAL A 29 3.50 8.11 8.65
CA VAL A 29 2.50 8.11 7.57
C VAL A 29 2.63 6.89 6.65
N ILE A 30 3.86 6.53 6.26
CA ILE A 30 4.11 5.35 5.43
C ILE A 30 3.73 4.08 6.20
N THR A 31 4.08 4.02 7.47
CA THR A 31 3.77 2.90 8.35
C THR A 31 2.26 2.73 8.56
N GLU A 32 1.51 3.82 8.76
CA GLU A 32 0.04 3.79 8.87
C GLU A 32 -0.64 3.36 7.57
N ILE A 33 -0.13 3.80 6.41
CA ILE A 33 -0.58 3.35 5.08
C ILE A 33 -0.38 1.84 4.93
N PHE A 34 0.78 1.34 5.37
CA PHE A 34 1.08 -0.09 5.34
C PHE A 34 0.16 -0.90 6.26
N TYR A 35 -0.03 -0.46 7.50
CA TYR A 35 -0.93 -1.10 8.46
C TYR A 35 -2.37 -1.11 7.94
N SER A 36 -2.79 0.01 7.37
CA SER A 36 -4.10 0.20 6.75
C SER A 36 -4.39 -0.77 5.61
N TYR A 37 -3.38 -1.14 4.80
CA TYR A 37 -3.56 -2.06 3.69
C TYR A 37 -3.82 -3.50 4.14
N TRP A 38 -3.11 -3.98 5.16
CA TRP A 38 -3.09 -5.41 5.48
C TRP A 38 -4.12 -5.86 6.53
N ALA A 39 -4.25 -5.14 7.64
CA ALA A 39 -5.17 -5.52 8.71
C ALA A 39 -5.26 -4.42 9.76
N MET A 40 -6.01 -3.37 9.43
CA MET A 40 -6.39 -2.33 10.39
C MET A 40 -7.92 -2.18 10.43
N PRO A 41 -8.62 -3.20 10.97
CA PRO A 41 -10.07 -3.23 11.04
C PRO A 41 -10.59 -2.16 12.03
N GLY A 42 -11.79 -1.61 11.77
CA GLY A 42 -12.51 -0.81 12.76
C GLY A 42 -11.94 0.58 13.03
N TRP A 43 -11.68 1.38 11.99
CA TRP A 43 -11.30 2.80 12.14
C TRP A 43 -10.09 3.01 13.08
N LEU A 44 -9.03 2.21 12.90
CA LEU A 44 -7.73 2.38 13.57
C LEU A 44 -7.65 1.98 15.05
N THR A 45 -8.71 1.42 15.63
CA THR A 45 -8.69 1.05 17.06
C THR A 45 -7.91 -0.23 17.36
N LEU A 46 -7.90 -1.18 16.42
CA LEU A 46 -7.22 -2.46 16.61
C LEU A 46 -5.95 -2.54 15.75
N ARG A 47 -4.80 -2.52 16.42
CA ARG A 47 -3.49 -2.80 15.83
C ARG A 47 -3.09 -4.24 16.17
N LEU A 48 -2.65 -4.98 15.16
CA LEU A 48 -2.07 -6.30 15.39
C LEU A 48 -0.71 -6.18 16.10
N PRO A 49 -0.25 -7.23 16.79
CA PRO A 49 1.13 -7.32 17.25
C PRO A 49 2.12 -7.06 16.11
N LEU A 50 3.20 -6.33 16.41
CA LEU A 50 4.23 -5.93 15.43
C LEU A 50 4.77 -7.12 14.63
N PHE A 51 4.87 -8.29 15.28
CA PHE A 51 5.27 -9.55 14.67
C PHE A 51 4.53 -9.85 13.35
N TRP A 52 3.20 -9.70 13.31
CA TRP A 52 2.42 -9.97 12.10
C TRP A 52 2.73 -8.98 10.98
N TYR A 53 2.85 -7.70 11.32
CA TYR A 53 3.25 -6.69 10.34
C TYR A 53 4.65 -6.93 9.80
N SER A 54 5.58 -7.45 10.62
CA SER A 54 6.93 -7.83 10.16
C SER A 54 6.88 -8.98 9.14
N ILE A 55 6.04 -10.00 9.36
CA ILE A 55 5.85 -11.11 8.39
C ILE A 55 5.28 -10.58 7.08
N LEU A 56 4.22 -9.77 7.15
CA LEU A 56 3.60 -9.18 5.97
C LEU A 56 4.57 -8.28 5.21
N PHE A 57 5.38 -7.49 5.93
CA PHE A 57 6.40 -6.64 5.34
C PHE A 57 7.46 -7.47 4.61
N ALA A 58 7.94 -8.56 5.22
CA ALA A 58 8.86 -9.48 4.57
C ALA A 58 8.26 -10.08 3.29
N GLY A 59 6.97 -10.45 3.32
CA GLY A 59 6.24 -10.93 2.14
C GLY A 59 6.15 -9.88 1.03
N CYS A 60 5.84 -8.63 1.36
CA CYS A 60 5.85 -7.50 0.42
C CYS A 60 7.24 -7.26 -0.16
N PHE A 61 8.29 -7.32 0.67
CA PHE A 61 9.66 -7.14 0.23
C PHE A 61 10.09 -8.20 -0.78
N ILE A 62 9.78 -9.47 -0.51
CA ILE A 62 10.02 -10.59 -1.42
C ILE A 62 9.28 -10.36 -2.75
N ALA A 63 8.00 -9.98 -2.70
CA ALA A 63 7.24 -9.64 -3.91
C ALA A 63 7.89 -8.49 -4.69
N GLY A 64 8.38 -7.45 -3.98
CA GLY A 64 9.12 -6.33 -4.56
C GLY A 64 10.36 -6.76 -5.33
N VAL A 65 11.16 -7.68 -4.77
CA VAL A 65 12.32 -8.27 -5.46
C VAL A 65 11.89 -8.99 -6.74
N GLY A 66 10.78 -9.71 -6.70
CA GLY A 66 10.19 -10.35 -7.88
C GLY A 66 9.76 -9.34 -8.95
N LEU A 67 9.18 -8.21 -8.55
CA LEU A 67 8.78 -7.16 -9.47
C LEU A 67 10.00 -6.48 -10.12
N ILE A 68 11.06 -6.20 -9.35
CA ILE A 68 12.33 -5.69 -9.89
C ILE A 68 12.91 -6.66 -10.91
N LYS A 69 12.96 -7.96 -10.59
CA LYS A 69 13.41 -9.00 -11.51
C LYS A 69 12.58 -9.02 -12.80
N LEU A 70 11.26 -8.82 -12.73
CA LEU A 70 10.38 -8.75 -13.90
C LEU A 70 10.77 -7.58 -14.81
N LEU A 71 10.98 -6.40 -14.23
CA LEU A 71 11.35 -5.18 -14.95
C LEU A 71 12.73 -5.32 -15.62
N LEU A 72 13.70 -5.86 -14.89
CA LEU A 72 15.06 -6.10 -15.42
C LEU A 72 15.08 -7.13 -16.55
N THR A 73 14.38 -8.26 -16.38
CA THR A 73 14.39 -9.35 -17.38
C THR A 73 13.75 -8.93 -18.70
N ARG A 74 12.73 -8.07 -18.66
CA ARG A 74 12.10 -7.55 -19.89
C ARG A 74 13.01 -6.58 -20.64
N LYS A 75 13.69 -5.69 -19.90
CA LYS A 75 14.67 -4.76 -20.46
C LYS A 75 15.79 -5.51 -21.21
N THR A 76 16.28 -6.63 -20.65
CA THR A 76 17.38 -7.41 -21.24
C THR A 76 16.98 -8.24 -22.45
N LYS A 77 15.73 -8.71 -22.54
CA LYS A 77 15.31 -9.63 -23.61
C LYS A 77 14.88 -8.92 -24.90
N GLY A 78 14.94 -7.59 -24.97
CA GLY A 78 14.46 -6.82 -26.12
C GLY A 78 12.99 -7.09 -26.45
N LEU A 79 12.23 -7.71 -25.52
CA LEU A 79 10.79 -7.90 -25.63
C LEU A 79 10.19 -6.52 -25.46
N GLY A 80 9.95 -5.85 -26.58
CA GLY A 80 9.62 -4.43 -26.70
C GLY A 80 8.71 -3.94 -25.58
N LEU A 81 9.07 -2.78 -25.04
CA LEU A 81 8.21 -1.95 -24.20
C LEU A 81 6.95 -1.49 -24.96
N ASP A 82 6.87 -1.82 -26.25
CA ASP A 82 5.87 -1.41 -27.24
C ASP A 82 4.54 -2.17 -27.12
N GLY A 83 4.40 -3.08 -26.17
CA GLY A 83 3.14 -3.76 -25.90
C GLY A 83 2.16 -2.88 -25.09
N PRO A 84 0.87 -2.82 -25.46
CA PRO A 84 -0.18 -2.13 -24.67
C PRO A 84 -0.19 -2.52 -23.18
N ARG A 85 0.27 -3.75 -22.88
CA ARG A 85 0.40 -4.29 -21.51
C ARG A 85 1.45 -3.56 -20.67
N PHE A 86 2.58 -3.14 -21.27
CA PHE A 86 3.60 -2.41 -20.53
C PHE A 86 3.12 -1.00 -20.19
N GLY A 87 2.49 -0.32 -21.16
CA GLY A 87 1.81 0.96 -20.93
C GLY A 87 0.78 0.87 -19.80
N ALA A 88 -0.01 -0.21 -19.75
CA ALA A 88 -0.97 -0.45 -18.67
C ALA A 88 -0.28 -0.62 -17.29
N TYR A 89 0.83 -1.36 -17.21
CA TYR A 89 1.58 -1.47 -15.95
C TYR A 89 2.21 -0.15 -15.52
N LEU A 90 2.82 0.59 -16.44
CA LEU A 90 3.40 1.89 -16.15
C LEU A 90 2.33 2.87 -15.68
N PHE A 91 1.18 2.91 -16.36
CA PHE A 91 0.03 3.70 -15.97
C PHE A 91 -0.47 3.32 -14.57
N LEU A 92 -0.58 2.03 -14.26
CA LEU A 92 -0.95 1.57 -12.92
C LEU A 92 0.08 1.96 -11.85
N ILE A 93 1.38 1.88 -12.16
CA ILE A 93 2.45 2.32 -11.24
C ILE A 93 2.30 3.82 -10.99
N LEU A 94 2.20 4.63 -12.05
CA LEU A 94 2.06 6.08 -11.93
C LEU A 94 0.79 6.46 -11.17
N ALA A 95 -0.36 5.84 -11.49
CA ALA A 95 -1.61 6.08 -10.78
C ALA A 95 -1.50 5.72 -9.29
N THR A 96 -0.83 4.61 -8.97
CA THR A 96 -0.57 4.19 -7.58
C THR A 96 0.32 5.20 -6.86
N LEU A 97 1.44 5.57 -7.46
CA LEU A 97 2.39 6.55 -6.90
C LEU A 97 1.74 7.92 -6.74
N SER A 98 0.95 8.37 -7.70
CA SER A 98 0.22 9.63 -7.64
C SER A 98 -0.82 9.62 -6.54
N ALA A 99 -1.64 8.57 -6.41
CA ALA A 99 -2.64 8.51 -5.36
C ALA A 99 -2.01 8.40 -3.97
N VAL A 100 -0.95 7.59 -3.79
CA VAL A 100 -0.18 7.56 -2.53
C VAL A 100 0.47 8.92 -2.26
N GLY A 101 1.08 9.54 -3.28
CA GLY A 101 1.72 10.85 -3.18
C GLY A 101 0.74 11.97 -2.84
N ILE A 102 -0.47 11.95 -3.37
CA ILE A 102 -1.55 12.89 -3.02
C ILE A 102 -1.94 12.71 -1.56
N GLN A 103 -2.09 11.47 -1.08
CA GLN A 103 -2.43 11.21 0.32
C GLN A 103 -1.31 11.67 1.27
N VAL A 104 -0.06 11.32 0.98
CA VAL A 104 1.11 11.75 1.75
C VAL A 104 1.19 13.28 1.73
N GLY A 105 1.08 13.90 0.56
CA GLY A 105 1.09 15.35 0.41
C GLY A 105 -0.02 16.01 1.22
N TRP A 106 -1.27 15.54 1.09
CA TRP A 106 -2.39 16.06 1.86
C TRP A 106 -2.16 16.00 3.38
N HIS A 107 -1.58 14.90 3.87
CA HIS A 107 -1.21 14.77 5.27
C HIS A 107 -0.14 15.79 5.69
N MET A 108 0.91 15.98 4.88
CA MET A 108 1.95 16.97 5.16
C MET A 108 1.40 18.39 5.24
N LEU A 109 0.43 18.74 4.38
CA LEU A 109 -0.13 20.10 4.30
C LEU A 109 -1.10 20.42 5.41
N THR A 110 -1.91 19.44 5.80
CA THR A 110 -2.99 19.69 6.76
C THR A 110 -2.55 19.49 8.20
N GLY A 111 -1.42 18.82 8.44
CA GLY A 111 -1.01 18.37 9.77
C GLY A 111 -2.05 17.48 10.44
N SER A 112 -3.08 17.04 9.69
CA SER A 112 -4.20 16.29 10.22
C SER A 112 -3.84 14.81 10.21
N ILE A 113 -3.17 14.40 11.29
CA ILE A 113 -2.97 12.97 11.62
C ILE A 113 -4.22 12.41 12.30
N SER A 114 -5.34 13.13 12.31
CA SER A 114 -6.48 12.71 13.12
C SER A 114 -7.07 11.38 12.65
N TYR A 115 -7.03 11.05 11.35
CA TYR A 115 -7.56 9.79 10.84
C TYR A 115 -6.88 9.36 9.52
N SER A 116 -5.70 8.74 9.57
CA SER A 116 -5.15 8.01 8.42
C SER A 116 -5.92 6.69 8.27
N GLN A 117 -7.13 6.76 7.74
CA GLN A 117 -8.01 5.60 7.58
C GLN A 117 -7.53 4.77 6.40
N GLY A 118 -7.65 3.43 6.46
CA GLY A 118 -7.49 2.58 5.27
C GLY A 118 -8.40 2.90 4.08
N ARG A 119 -9.32 3.86 4.25
CA ARG A 119 -10.06 4.47 3.14
C ARG A 119 -9.18 5.27 2.18
N SER A 120 -8.11 5.88 2.67
CA SER A 120 -7.23 6.74 1.87
C SER A 120 -6.55 5.97 0.74
N ILE A 121 -6.34 4.66 0.95
CA ILE A 121 -5.66 3.78 0.01
C ILE A 121 -6.63 2.95 -0.85
N TYR A 122 -7.96 3.00 -0.63
CA TYR A 122 -8.92 2.21 -1.43
C TYR A 122 -8.72 2.32 -2.94
N PRO A 123 -8.48 3.50 -3.53
CA PRO A 123 -8.27 3.62 -4.97
C PRO A 123 -7.04 2.86 -5.48
N VAL A 124 -6.07 2.60 -4.60
CA VAL A 124 -4.80 1.94 -4.93
C VAL A 124 -4.66 0.52 -4.41
N ILE A 125 -5.61 0.01 -3.62
CA ILE A 125 -5.55 -1.37 -3.10
C ILE A 125 -5.43 -2.37 -4.25
N ILE A 126 -6.28 -2.26 -5.27
CA ILE A 126 -6.28 -3.19 -6.41
C ILE A 126 -4.94 -3.14 -7.17
N PRO A 127 -4.43 -1.97 -7.60
CA PRO A 127 -3.10 -1.86 -8.20
C PRO A 127 -1.98 -2.48 -7.35
N ILE A 128 -1.95 -2.19 -6.04
CA ILE A 128 -0.94 -2.73 -5.12
C ILE A 128 -1.02 -4.25 -5.08
N SER A 129 -2.22 -4.81 -4.93
CA SER A 129 -2.44 -6.27 -4.94
C SER A 129 -1.98 -6.93 -6.25
N ILE A 130 -2.24 -6.28 -7.39
CA ILE A 130 -1.76 -6.76 -8.69
C ILE A 130 -0.23 -6.82 -8.72
N PHE A 131 0.45 -5.76 -8.27
CA PHE A 131 1.92 -5.75 -8.24
C PHE A 131 2.51 -6.79 -7.29
N LEU A 132 1.90 -7.01 -6.13
CA LEU A 132 2.32 -8.06 -5.20
C LEU A 132 2.23 -9.44 -5.86
N VAL A 133 1.09 -9.75 -6.50
CA VAL A 133 0.90 -11.03 -7.19
C VAL A 133 1.89 -11.20 -8.35
N LEU A 134 2.09 -10.16 -9.17
CA LEU A 134 3.07 -10.20 -10.27
C LEU A 134 4.50 -10.41 -9.76
N GLY A 135 4.85 -9.78 -8.64
CA GLY A 135 6.12 -9.97 -7.96
C GLY A 135 6.34 -11.43 -7.56
N TRP A 136 5.40 -12.01 -6.82
CA TRP A 136 5.44 -13.41 -6.43
C TRP A 136 5.57 -14.37 -7.62
N GLN A 137 4.75 -14.16 -8.67
CA GLN A 137 4.79 -15.01 -9.88
C GLN A 137 6.16 -15.05 -10.57
N GLN A 138 6.97 -14.00 -10.43
CA GLN A 138 8.29 -13.93 -11.05
C GLN A 138 9.38 -14.69 -10.26
N LEU A 139 9.14 -14.94 -8.98
CA LEU A 139 10.01 -15.75 -8.13
C LEU A 139 9.69 -17.24 -8.25
N ILE A 140 8.43 -17.57 -8.52
CA ILE A 140 7.96 -18.95 -8.64
C ILE A 140 8.20 -19.50 -10.05
N ARG A 141 8.70 -20.74 -10.14
CA ARG A 141 8.87 -21.46 -11.42
C ARG A 141 7.52 -21.62 -12.12
N ARG A 142 7.49 -21.45 -13.45
CA ARG A 142 6.25 -21.44 -14.25
C ARG A 142 5.32 -22.63 -13.99
N ALA A 143 5.89 -23.83 -13.81
CA ALA A 143 5.15 -25.07 -13.55
C ALA A 143 4.36 -25.07 -12.23
N TRP A 144 4.77 -24.27 -11.25
CA TRP A 144 4.21 -24.25 -9.89
C TRP A 144 3.38 -23.00 -9.59
N ARG A 145 3.16 -22.13 -10.59
CA ARG A 145 2.53 -20.82 -10.36
C ARG A 145 1.12 -20.94 -9.84
N MET A 146 0.31 -21.84 -10.38
CA MET A 146 -1.08 -22.00 -9.95
C MET A 146 -1.15 -22.51 -8.51
N GLN A 147 -0.37 -23.55 -8.19
CA GLN A 147 -0.31 -24.11 -6.84
C GLN A 147 0.17 -23.06 -5.83
N ALA A 148 1.21 -22.30 -6.16
CA ALA A 148 1.74 -21.28 -5.27
C ALA A 148 0.76 -20.12 -5.07
N ILE A 149 0.01 -19.69 -6.10
CA ILE A 149 -1.05 -18.68 -5.95
C ILE A 149 -2.17 -19.20 -5.05
N LEU A 150 -2.59 -20.45 -5.21
CA LEU A 150 -3.62 -21.07 -4.36
C LEU A 150 -3.14 -21.17 -2.91
N ILE A 151 -1.89 -21.60 -2.68
CA ILE A 151 -1.30 -21.65 -1.34
C ILE A 151 -1.23 -20.26 -0.72
N LEU A 152 -0.82 -19.25 -1.49
CA LEU A 152 -0.74 -17.86 -1.01
C LEU A 152 -2.15 -17.33 -0.66
N ALA A 153 -3.13 -17.54 -1.54
CA ALA A 153 -4.51 -17.13 -1.31
C ALA A 153 -5.11 -17.82 -0.09
N LEU A 154 -4.90 -19.13 0.05
CA LEU A 154 -5.34 -19.90 1.22
C LEU A 154 -4.65 -19.41 2.50
N SER A 155 -3.34 -19.14 2.46
CA SER A 155 -2.59 -18.61 3.61
C SER A 155 -3.12 -17.24 4.04
N LEU A 156 -3.42 -16.35 3.09
CA LEU A 156 -4.01 -15.04 3.36
C LEU A 156 -5.42 -15.18 3.94
N PHE A 157 -6.25 -16.06 3.39
CA PHE A 157 -7.58 -16.33 3.92
C PHE A 157 -7.54 -16.88 5.36
N LEU A 158 -6.64 -17.84 5.62
CA LEU A 158 -6.44 -18.38 6.97
C LEU A 158 -5.92 -17.32 7.93
N PHE A 159 -5.01 -16.45 7.47
CA PHE A 159 -4.54 -15.31 8.24
C PHE A 159 -5.69 -14.35 8.58
N ASP A 160 -6.52 -13.97 7.61
CA ASP A 160 -7.67 -13.09 7.84
C ASP A 160 -8.67 -13.72 8.82
N THR A 161 -8.93 -15.03 8.67
CA THR A 161 -9.80 -15.80 9.57
C THR A 161 -9.22 -15.82 10.99
N MET A 162 -7.92 -16.08 11.11
CA MET A 162 -7.21 -16.08 12.40
C MET A 162 -7.25 -14.70 13.05
N VAL A 163 -7.08 -13.63 12.27
CA VAL A 163 -7.17 -12.25 12.75
C VAL A 163 -8.58 -11.91 13.22
N LEU A 164 -9.59 -12.32 12.46
CA LEU A 164 -11.00 -12.13 12.80
C LEU A 164 -11.35 -12.81 14.13
N LEU A 165 -11.02 -14.09 14.27
CA LEU A 165 -11.40 -14.89 15.43
C LEU A 165 -10.61 -14.54 16.69
N ASN A 166 -9.32 -14.23 16.58
CA ASN A 166 -8.46 -14.04 17.76
C ASN A 166 -8.24 -12.58 18.16
N TYR A 167 -8.45 -11.62 17.25
CA TYR A 167 -8.27 -10.20 17.58
C TYR A 167 -9.57 -9.41 17.43
N ILE A 168 -10.24 -9.47 16.26
CA ILE A 168 -11.40 -8.60 15.99
C ILE A 168 -12.58 -8.97 16.88
N ILE A 169 -13.04 -10.23 16.85
CA ILE A 169 -14.21 -10.67 17.62
C ILE A 169 -13.99 -10.46 19.13
N PRO A 170 -12.87 -10.90 19.74
CA PRO A 170 -12.63 -10.66 21.17
C PRO A 170 -12.60 -9.17 21.50
N PHE A 171 -12.03 -8.32 20.65
CA PHE A 171 -11.99 -6.88 20.90
C PHE A 171 -13.39 -6.25 20.96
N PHE A 172 -14.29 -6.62 20.04
CA PHE A 172 -15.65 -6.06 20.00
C PHE A 172 -16.63 -6.71 20.98
N TYR A 173 -16.43 -7.99 21.33
CA TYR A 173 -17.42 -8.77 22.07
C TYR A 173 -16.96 -9.27 23.45
N SER A 174 -15.72 -9.06 23.88
CA SER A 174 -15.24 -9.49 25.22
C SER A 174 -15.89 -8.79 26.42
N ARG A 175 -16.67 -7.72 26.19
CA ARG A 175 -17.36 -6.96 27.24
C ARG A 175 -18.83 -7.38 27.45
N TYR A 176 -19.27 -8.42 26.75
CA TYR A 176 -20.56 -9.08 26.94
C TYR A 176 -20.34 -10.50 27.43
#